data_AF-A0A3N5XEC6-F1
#
_entry.id   AF-A0A3N5XEC6-F1
#
_cell.length_a   1.000
_cell.length_b   1.000
_cell.length_c   1.000
_cell.angle_alpha   90.00
_cell.angle_beta   90.00
_cell.angle_gamma   90.00
#
_symmetry.space_group_name_H-M   'P 1'
#
loop_
_entity.id
_entity.type
_entity.pdbx_description
1 polymer ?
#
loop_
_entity_poly.entity_id
_entity_poly.type
_entity_poly.pdbx_seq_one_letter_code
_entity_poly.pdbx_strand_id
1 'polypeptide(L)'
;MAIDLAHLRSWIGKTETRDDLAAAWPIAALAATLDRRDPFPQPGEPIPLSGHWLYFLETAPGSDLGHDGHPKRGGFLPPVPLPRRMWAGGRIDFRQPVRVGDHISRESAVMAVDAKAGNSG
;
A
#
# COMPACT_ATOMS: atom_id res chain seq x y z
N MET A 1 7.17 10.34 -25.45
CA MET A 1 6.38 9.17 -25.88
C MET A 1 4.91 9.46 -25.58
N ALA A 2 4.02 9.19 -26.54
CA ALA A 2 2.58 9.22 -26.25
C ALA A 2 2.23 8.07 -25.28
N ILE A 3 1.40 8.34 -24.29
CA ILE A 3 0.91 7.30 -23.36
C ILE A 3 -0.17 6.49 -24.07
N ASP A 4 0.05 5.19 -24.23
CA ASP A 4 -0.97 4.26 -24.74
C ASP A 4 -1.97 3.90 -23.64
N LEU A 5 -3.04 4.70 -23.52
CA LEU A 5 -4.06 4.48 -22.50
C LEU A 5 -4.84 3.17 -22.71
N ALA A 6 -5.00 2.71 -23.96
CA ALA A 6 -5.71 1.47 -24.23
C ALA A 6 -4.92 0.26 -23.68
N HIS A 7 -3.60 0.25 -23.88
CA HIS A 7 -2.73 -0.74 -23.27
C HIS A 7 -2.79 -0.69 -21.74
N LEU A 8 -2.67 0.48 -21.11
CA LEU A 8 -2.69 0.60 -19.65
C LEU A 8 -4.02 0.14 -19.04
N ARG A 9 -5.15 0.38 -19.73
CA ARG A 9 -6.48 -0.06 -19.30
C ARG A 9 -6.65 -1.59 -19.28
N SER A 10 -5.76 -2.35 -19.92
CA SER A 10 -5.77 -3.83 -19.79
C SER A 10 -5.41 -4.33 -18.38
N TRP A 11 -4.97 -3.46 -17.48
CA TRP A 11 -4.79 -3.79 -16.06
C TRP A 11 -6.09 -3.70 -15.24
N ILE A 12 -7.16 -3.09 -15.76
CA ILE A 12 -8.44 -3.01 -15.04
C ILE A 12 -8.96 -4.43 -14.77
N GLY A 13 -9.38 -4.68 -13.54
CA GLY A 13 -9.84 -5.99 -13.08
C GLY A 13 -8.74 -6.93 -12.62
N LYS A 14 -7.44 -6.59 -12.77
CA LYS A 14 -6.38 -7.34 -12.10
C LYS A 14 -6.54 -7.24 -10.59
N THR A 15 -6.36 -8.37 -9.92
CA THR A 15 -6.36 -8.48 -8.46
C THR A 15 -5.02 -9.01 -7.95
N GLU A 16 -4.67 -8.65 -6.72
CA GLU A 16 -3.62 -9.33 -5.95
C GLU A 16 -4.11 -9.58 -4.53
N THR A 17 -3.65 -10.68 -3.94
CA THR A 17 -3.86 -10.99 -2.53
C THR A 17 -2.52 -11.06 -1.83
N ARG A 18 -2.42 -10.48 -0.64
CA ARG A 18 -1.27 -10.62 0.24
C ARG A 18 -1.73 -10.99 1.63
N ASP A 19 -1.05 -11.94 2.23
CA ASP A 19 -1.26 -12.33 3.61
C ASP A 19 -0.14 -11.78 4.48
N ASP A 20 -0.46 -11.45 5.72
CA ASP A 20 0.49 -10.98 6.71
C ASP A 20 0.02 -11.37 8.12
N LEU A 21 0.90 -11.15 9.10
CA LEU A 21 0.58 -11.22 10.50
C LEU A 21 0.51 -9.79 11.04
N ALA A 22 -0.55 -9.45 11.77
CA ALA A 22 -0.65 -8.21 12.52
C ALA A 22 0.32 -8.21 13.73
N ALA A 23 1.63 -8.23 13.46
CA ALA A 23 2.67 -8.24 14.48
C ALA A 23 2.62 -6.98 15.35
N ALA A 24 3.08 -7.10 16.60
CA ALA A 24 3.09 -5.98 17.55
C ALA A 24 4.11 -4.89 17.19
N TRP A 25 5.26 -5.30 16.65
CA TRP A 25 6.41 -4.41 16.46
C TRP A 25 6.10 -3.19 15.57
N PRO A 26 5.42 -3.31 14.41
CA PRO A 26 5.08 -2.14 13.60
C PRO A 26 4.30 -1.05 14.35
N ILE A 27 3.42 -1.43 15.28
CA ILE A 27 2.67 -0.47 16.10
C ILE A 27 3.57 0.20 17.14
N ALA A 28 4.47 -0.55 17.77
CA ALA A 28 5.48 0.04 18.65
C ALA A 28 6.40 1.02 17.90
N ALA A 29 6.81 0.67 16.68
CA ALA A 29 7.63 1.53 15.82
C ALA A 29 6.87 2.79 15.37
N LEU A 30 5.56 2.69 15.11
CA LEU A 30 4.71 3.85 14.83
C LEU A 30 4.64 4.80 16.03
N ALA A 31 4.42 4.27 17.23
CA ALA A 31 4.38 5.07 18.44
C ALA A 31 5.70 5.84 18.63
N ALA A 32 6.84 5.17 18.47
CA ALA A 32 8.16 5.81 18.54
C ALA A 32 8.36 6.88 17.45
N THR A 33 7.90 6.64 16.22
CA THR A 33 7.97 7.61 15.11
C THR A 33 7.18 8.89 15.42
N LEU A 34 6.11 8.78 16.19
CA LEU A 34 5.27 9.89 16.64
C LEU A 34 5.70 10.46 18.01
N ASP A 35 6.89 10.10 18.50
CA ASP A 35 7.43 10.49 19.81
C ASP A 35 6.51 10.15 21.00
N ARG A 36 5.77 9.04 20.87
CA ARG A 36 4.89 8.51 21.93
C ARG A 36 5.61 7.44 22.75
N ARG A 37 5.33 7.44 24.05
CA ARG A 37 5.87 6.48 25.03
C ARG A 37 4.83 5.43 25.41
N ASP A 38 4.11 4.92 24.42
CA ASP A 38 3.12 3.88 24.63
C ASP A 38 3.81 2.58 25.10
N PRO A 39 3.15 1.74 25.92
CA PRO A 39 3.65 0.40 26.23
C PRO A 39 3.72 -0.45 24.95
N PHE A 40 4.56 -1.50 24.98
CA PHE A 40 4.65 -2.43 23.86
C PHE A 40 3.29 -3.15 23.66
N PRO A 41 2.74 -3.20 22.43
CA PRO A 41 1.41 -3.78 22.18
C PRO A 41 1.36 -5.28 22.53
N GLN A 42 0.28 -5.69 23.18
CA GLN A 42 0.07 -7.08 23.59
C GLN A 42 -0.82 -7.85 22.60
N PRO A 43 -0.67 -9.17 22.46
CA PRO A 43 -1.57 -10.00 21.65
C PRO A 43 -3.05 -9.79 22.01
N GLY A 44 -3.90 -9.67 20.99
CA GLY A 44 -5.34 -9.44 21.16
C GLY A 44 -5.75 -7.97 21.33
N GLU A 45 -4.80 -7.06 21.59
CA GLU A 45 -5.09 -5.62 21.61
C GLU A 45 -5.42 -5.12 20.19
N PRO A 46 -6.40 -4.21 20.03
CA PRO A 46 -6.68 -3.62 18.73
C PRO A 46 -5.53 -2.72 18.28
N ILE A 47 -5.13 -2.82 17.01
CA ILE A 47 -4.19 -1.86 16.43
C ILE A 47 -4.86 -0.48 16.30
N PRO A 48 -4.11 0.63 16.38
CA PRO A 48 -4.64 1.98 16.12
C PRO A 48 -5.29 2.09 14.74
N LEU A 49 -6.27 2.99 14.60
CA LEU A 49 -6.83 3.31 13.28
C LEU A 49 -5.72 3.76 12.34
N SER A 50 -5.80 3.34 11.08
CA SER A 50 -4.74 3.50 10.07
C SER A 50 -3.42 2.77 10.36
N GLY A 51 -3.27 2.05 11.48
CA GLY A 51 -2.11 1.21 11.76
C GLY A 51 -1.94 0.06 10.74
N HIS A 52 -3.02 -0.33 10.05
CA HIS A 52 -3.01 -1.36 9.01
C HIS A 52 -2.05 -1.04 7.84
N TRP A 53 -1.68 0.23 7.62
CA TRP A 53 -0.73 0.64 6.59
C TRP A 53 0.69 0.14 6.81
N LEU A 54 1.01 -0.32 8.01
CA LEU A 54 2.33 -0.81 8.37
C LEU A 54 2.51 -2.32 8.13
N TYR A 55 1.48 -2.95 7.58
CA TYR A 55 1.47 -4.36 7.18
C TYR A 55 1.31 -4.45 5.65
N PHE A 56 1.58 -5.63 5.10
CA PHE A 56 1.59 -5.89 3.65
C PHE A 56 2.61 -5.01 2.90
N LEU A 57 3.70 -4.62 3.57
CA LEU A 57 4.77 -3.83 3.01
C LEU A 57 5.52 -4.63 1.94
N GLU A 58 5.87 -4.00 0.82
CA GLU A 58 6.54 -4.69 -0.28
C GLU A 58 8.01 -4.95 0.07
N THR A 59 8.48 -6.18 -0.15
CA THR A 59 9.87 -6.59 0.12
C THR A 59 10.60 -6.94 -1.18
N ALA A 60 10.42 -6.13 -2.22
CA ALA A 60 11.07 -6.37 -3.51
C ALA A 60 12.60 -6.27 -3.36
N PRO A 61 13.38 -7.19 -3.97
CA PRO A 61 14.84 -7.09 -4.01
C PRO A 61 15.28 -5.74 -4.59
N GLY A 62 16.44 -5.24 -4.13
CA GLY A 62 16.98 -3.96 -4.62
C GLY A 62 17.13 -3.90 -6.16
N SER A 63 17.44 -5.03 -6.79
CA SER A 63 17.52 -5.16 -8.26
C SER A 63 16.17 -4.95 -8.97
N ASP A 64 15.07 -5.08 -8.25
CA ASP A 64 13.69 -4.98 -8.76
C ASP A 64 13.02 -3.65 -8.39
N LEU A 65 13.76 -2.76 -7.72
CA LEU A 65 13.32 -1.40 -7.45
C LEU A 65 13.53 -0.50 -8.68
N GLY A 66 12.63 0.47 -8.85
CA GLY A 66 12.78 1.58 -9.77
C GLY A 66 13.65 2.68 -9.16
N HIS A 67 13.92 3.73 -9.95
CA HIS A 67 14.67 4.89 -9.48
C HIS A 67 13.99 5.63 -8.31
N ASP A 68 12.70 5.39 -8.09
CA ASP A 68 11.87 5.97 -7.04
C ASP A 68 11.83 5.10 -5.76
N GLY A 69 12.59 3.99 -5.73
CA GLY A 69 12.64 3.06 -4.59
C GLY A 69 11.41 2.15 -4.47
N HIS A 70 10.39 2.33 -5.31
CA HIS A 70 9.25 1.42 -5.40
C HIS A 70 9.58 0.21 -6.28
N PRO A 71 8.86 -0.92 -6.14
CA PRO A 71 8.94 -1.99 -7.11
C PRO A 71 8.68 -1.49 -8.54
N LYS A 72 9.40 -2.05 -9.51
CA LYS A 72 9.24 -1.72 -10.93
C LYS A 72 7.77 -1.88 -11.36
N ARG A 73 7.28 -0.94 -12.17
CA ARG A 73 5.92 -0.99 -12.74
C ARG A 73 5.81 -2.13 -13.75
N GLY A 74 4.57 -2.52 -14.07
CA GLY A 74 4.29 -3.61 -15.02
C GLY A 74 3.88 -4.93 -14.37
N GLY A 75 3.99 -5.03 -13.03
CA GLY A 75 3.38 -6.09 -12.23
C GLY A 75 1.88 -5.83 -11.97
N PHE A 76 1.49 -5.72 -10.71
CA PHE A 76 0.10 -5.43 -10.31
C PHE A 76 -0.39 -4.07 -10.83
N LEU A 77 0.48 -3.04 -10.81
CA LEU A 77 0.19 -1.73 -11.39
C LEU A 77 0.69 -1.63 -12.84
N PRO A 78 -0.03 -0.91 -13.72
CA PRO A 78 0.34 -0.78 -15.13
C PRO A 78 1.68 -0.06 -15.31
N PRO A 79 2.41 -0.32 -16.43
CA PRO A 79 3.73 0.25 -16.71
C PRO A 79 3.65 1.72 -17.16
N VAL A 80 3.10 2.60 -16.31
CA VAL A 80 2.92 4.03 -16.59
C VAL A 80 4.29 4.73 -16.72
N PRO A 81 4.62 5.34 -17.88
CA PRO A 81 5.94 5.92 -18.13
C PRO A 81 6.06 7.37 -17.61
N LEU A 82 5.55 7.63 -16.40
CA LEU A 82 5.63 8.94 -15.75
C LEU A 82 6.70 8.94 -14.65
N PRO A 83 7.41 10.08 -14.44
CA PRO A 83 8.58 10.12 -13.57
C PRO A 83 8.26 10.03 -12.08
N ARG A 84 7.02 10.29 -11.65
CA ARG A 84 6.62 10.29 -10.25
C ARG A 84 5.42 9.38 -10.03
N ARG A 85 5.39 8.69 -8.89
CA ARG A 85 4.19 8.08 -8.32
C ARG A 85 3.80 8.90 -7.11
N MET A 86 2.50 9.11 -6.94
CA MET A 86 1.96 9.79 -5.77
C MET A 86 0.70 9.06 -5.35
N TRP A 87 0.53 8.88 -4.05
CA TRP A 87 -0.77 8.54 -3.49
C TRP A 87 -1.61 9.81 -3.44
N ALA A 88 -2.63 9.89 -4.28
CA ALA A 88 -3.45 11.11 -4.44
C ALA A 88 -4.59 11.23 -3.42
N GLY A 89 -4.86 10.17 -2.65
CA GLY A 89 -5.95 10.12 -1.69
C GLY A 89 -6.74 8.81 -1.74
N GLY A 90 -7.69 8.66 -0.83
CA GLY A 90 -8.58 7.50 -0.76
C GLY A 90 -9.63 7.64 0.32
N ARG A 91 -10.59 6.70 0.33
CA ARG A 91 -11.60 6.55 1.38
C ARG A 91 -11.35 5.23 2.11
N ILE A 92 -11.43 5.25 3.43
CA ILE A 92 -11.21 4.09 4.29
C ILE A 92 -12.45 3.88 5.14
N ASP A 93 -12.99 2.66 5.12
CA ASP A 93 -14.13 2.25 5.96
C ASP A 93 -13.65 1.21 6.99
N PHE A 94 -13.68 1.56 8.28
CA PHE A 94 -13.29 0.66 9.37
C PHE A 94 -14.49 -0.15 9.85
N ARG A 95 -14.55 -1.44 9.48
CA ARG A 95 -15.68 -2.33 9.81
C ARG A 95 -15.50 -3.11 11.11
N GLN A 96 -14.26 -3.45 11.44
CA GLN A 96 -13.89 -4.16 12.66
C GLN A 96 -12.43 -3.86 13.01
N PRO A 97 -12.03 -3.95 14.28
CA PRO A 97 -10.63 -3.79 14.66
C PRO A 97 -9.84 -5.00 14.18
N VAL A 98 -8.67 -4.75 13.58
CA VAL A 98 -7.59 -5.73 13.48
C VAL A 98 -6.88 -5.77 14.84
N ARG A 99 -6.52 -6.95 15.31
CA ARG A 99 -5.82 -7.15 16.58
C ARG A 99 -4.41 -7.65 16.38
N VAL A 100 -3.56 -7.30 17.33
CA VAL A 100 -2.19 -7.83 17.39
C VAL A 100 -2.25 -9.35 17.46
N GLY A 101 -1.55 -10.01 16.53
CA GLY A 101 -1.53 -11.46 16.38
C GLY A 101 -2.54 -12.03 15.38
N ASP A 102 -3.44 -11.21 14.82
CA ASP A 102 -4.35 -11.67 13.77
C ASP A 102 -3.58 -12.05 12.49
N HIS A 103 -3.96 -13.17 11.88
CA HIS A 103 -3.63 -13.43 10.49
C HIS A 103 -4.55 -12.57 9.61
N ILE A 104 -3.96 -11.71 8.80
CA ILE A 104 -4.68 -10.72 8.00
C ILE A 104 -4.39 -10.93 6.52
N SER A 105 -5.38 -10.63 5.69
CA SER A 105 -5.27 -10.69 4.23
C SER A 105 -5.72 -9.38 3.61
N ARG A 106 -5.02 -8.94 2.57
CA ARG A 106 -5.33 -7.75 1.76
C ARG A 106 -5.56 -8.18 0.33
N GLU A 107 -6.78 -7.96 -0.15
CA GLU A 107 -7.11 -8.05 -1.57
C GLU A 107 -7.12 -6.65 -2.17
N SER A 108 -6.36 -6.47 -3.25
CA SER A 108 -6.29 -5.24 -4.02
C SER A 108 -6.84 -5.48 -5.42
N ALA A 109 -7.57 -4.52 -5.97
CA ALA A 109 -8.07 -4.57 -7.35
C ALA A 109 -7.80 -3.25 -8.08
N VAL A 110 -7.38 -3.33 -9.34
CA VAL A 110 -7.30 -2.15 -10.21
C VAL A 110 -8.68 -1.85 -10.77
N MET A 111 -9.37 -0.89 -10.16
CA MET A 111 -10.76 -0.56 -10.53
C MET A 111 -10.87 0.36 -11.76
N ALA A 112 -9.90 1.23 -11.97
CA ALA A 112 -9.91 2.21 -13.06
C ALA A 112 -8.49 2.66 -13.43
N VAL A 113 -8.32 3.06 -14.70
CA VAL A 113 -7.10 3.68 -15.22
C VAL A 113 -7.50 4.82 -16.16
N ASP A 114 -7.28 6.05 -15.69
CA ASP A 114 -7.69 7.27 -16.38
C ASP A 114 -6.52 8.24 -16.52
N ALA A 115 -6.39 8.83 -17.71
CA ALA A 115 -5.49 9.95 -17.93
C ALA A 115 -6.17 11.22 -17.44
N LYS A 116 -5.50 11.95 -16.54
CA LYS A 116 -5.94 13.26 -16.07
C LYS A 116 -4.96 14.33 -16.55
N ALA A 117 -5.49 15.44 -17.05
CA ALA A 117 -4.73 16.65 -17.28
C ALA A 117 -4.79 17.51 -16.01
N GLY A 118 -3.65 17.75 -15.37
CA GLY A 118 -3.53 18.60 -14.20
C GLY A 118 -2.50 19.71 -14.45
N ASN A 119 -2.65 20.84 -13.76
CA ASN A 119 -1.74 21.99 -13.88
C ASN A 119 -0.59 21.98 -12.85
N SER A 120 -0.58 21.02 -11.92
CA SER A 120 0.33 20.98 -10.76
C SER A 120 1.25 19.75 -10.69
N GLY A 121 1.24 18.90 -11.72
CA GLY A 121 2.06 17.67 -11.80
C GLY A 121 1.46 16.48 -11.08
#